data_AF-A0A7X7AD39-F1
#
_entry.id   AF-A0A7X7AD39-F1
#
_cell.length_a   1.000
_cell.length_b   1.000
_cell.length_c   1.000
_cell.angle_alpha   90.00
_cell.angle_beta   90.00
_cell.angle_gamma   90.00
#
_symmetry.space_group_name_H-M   'P 1'
#
loop_
_entity.id
_entity.type
_entity.pdbx_description
1 polymer ?
#
loop_
_entity_poly.entity_id
_entity_poly.type
_entity_poly.pdbx_seq_one_letter_code
_entity_poly.pdbx_strand_id
1 'polypeptide(L)'
;MAKQNWQVVSKKDFLGQGDWSREYYEGLLVVNHGEQGYDLGVELEGEQVLKVDRASADEIEDRVQYWGARLEDIRKEYGVRDNRTAEFYGG
;
A
#
# COMPACT_ATOMS: atom_id res chain seq x y z
N MET A 1 -20.15 1.20 -1.57
CA MET A 1 -19.01 1.57 -0.71
C MET A 1 -17.88 0.61 -1.04
N ALA A 2 -16.81 1.09 -1.71
CA ALA A 2 -15.67 0.24 -2.00
C ALA A 2 -14.99 -0.14 -0.68
N LYS A 3 -14.90 -1.44 -0.43
CA LYS A 3 -14.31 -2.00 0.79
C LYS A 3 -12.81 -1.67 0.75
N GLN A 4 -12.34 -0.80 1.65
CA GLN A 4 -10.91 -0.56 1.83
C GLN A 4 -10.29 -1.88 2.31
N ASN A 5 -9.68 -2.62 1.39
CA ASN A 5 -9.13 -3.94 1.66
C ASN A 5 -7.64 -3.79 1.85
N TRP A 6 -7.25 -3.28 3.01
CA TRP A 6 -5.86 -3.08 3.35
C TRP A 6 -5.19 -4.43 3.58
N GLN A 7 -4.10 -4.67 2.88
CA GLN A 7 -3.39 -5.94 2.92
C GLN A 7 -1.89 -5.70 3.01
N VAL A 8 -1.25 -6.27 4.02
CA VAL A 8 0.22 -6.27 4.11
C VAL A 8 0.74 -7.41 3.24
N VAL A 9 1.65 -7.07 2.35
CA VAL A 9 2.35 -8.00 1.45
C VAL A 9 3.84 -7.69 1.47
N SER A 10 4.70 -8.60 1.03
CA SER A 10 6.12 -8.30 0.86
C SER A 10 6.33 -7.36 -0.33
N LYS A 11 7.32 -6.46 -0.25
CA LYS A 11 7.69 -5.54 -1.33
C LYS A 11 7.93 -6.25 -2.65
N LYS A 12 8.65 -7.36 -2.60
CA LYS A 12 8.90 -8.20 -3.78
C LYS A 12 7.60 -8.71 -4.42
N ASP A 13 6.64 -9.13 -3.60
CA ASP A 13 5.36 -9.64 -4.08
C ASP A 13 4.53 -8.50 -4.69
N PHE A 14 4.44 -7.37 -4.01
CA PHE A 14 3.73 -6.18 -4.49
C PHE A 14 4.26 -5.71 -5.84
N LEU A 15 5.58 -5.52 -5.96
CA LEU A 15 6.21 -5.04 -7.19
C LEU A 15 6.18 -6.08 -8.33
N GLY A 16 6.04 -7.37 -8.00
CA GLY A 16 5.97 -8.47 -8.97
C GLY A 16 4.58 -8.74 -9.53
N GLN A 17 3.53 -8.10 -9.01
CA GLN A 17 2.14 -8.36 -9.41
C GLN A 17 1.65 -7.55 -10.63
N GLY A 18 2.42 -6.57 -11.12
CA GLY A 18 2.01 -5.70 -12.23
C GLY A 18 3.00 -5.64 -13.39
N ASP A 19 2.57 -4.99 -14.47
CA ASP A 19 3.36 -4.77 -15.69
C ASP A 19 4.58 -3.87 -15.43
N TRP A 20 4.40 -2.85 -14.59
CA TRP A 20 5.49 -2.01 -14.11
C TRP A 20 5.14 -1.41 -12.75
N SER A 21 6.17 -0.97 -12.04
CA SER A 21 6.05 -0.30 -10.75
C SER A 21 6.91 0.96 -10.70
N ARG A 22 6.46 1.95 -9.93
CA ARG A 22 7.18 3.20 -9.71
C ARG A 22 6.95 3.72 -8.31
N GLU A 23 7.99 4.32 -7.77
CA GLU A 23 7.92 5.10 -6.54
C GLU A 23 7.63 6.57 -6.88
N TYR A 24 6.55 7.12 -6.34
CA TYR A 24 6.14 8.51 -6.57
C TYR A 24 6.56 9.44 -5.43
N TYR A 25 6.51 8.95 -4.21
CA TYR A 25 7.06 9.58 -3.01
C TYR A 25 7.92 8.54 -2.31
N GLU A 26 8.89 8.98 -1.51
CA GLU A 26 9.74 8.06 -0.73
C GLU A 26 8.84 7.12 0.10
N GLY A 27 8.84 5.83 -0.24
CA GLY A 27 7.98 4.80 0.36
C GLY A 27 6.49 4.82 -0.04
N LEU A 28 6.08 5.49 -1.12
CA LEU A 28 4.81 5.24 -1.80
C LEU A 28 5.06 4.54 -3.14
N LEU A 29 4.66 3.29 -3.20
CA LEU A 29 4.78 2.42 -4.36
C LEU A 29 3.47 2.40 -5.13
N VAL A 30 3.56 2.50 -6.45
CA VAL A 30 2.44 2.34 -7.37
C VAL A 30 2.77 1.24 -8.36
N VAL A 31 1.85 0.30 -8.53
CA VAL A 31 1.97 -0.83 -9.45
C VAL A 31 0.86 -0.71 -10.48
N ASN A 32 1.22 -0.77 -11.76
CA ASN A 32 0.27 -0.73 -12.87
C ASN A 32 -0.08 -2.16 -13.30
N HIS A 33 -1.37 -2.46 -13.42
CA HIS A 33 -1.93 -3.74 -13.89
C HIS A 33 -2.62 -3.63 -15.25
N GLY A 34 -2.19 -2.68 -16.08
CA GLY A 34 -2.77 -2.36 -17.38
C GLY A 34 -4.21 -1.89 -17.24
N GLU A 35 -5.12 -2.57 -17.94
CA GLU A 35 -6.56 -2.26 -17.94
C GLU A 35 -7.23 -2.46 -16.57
N GLN A 36 -6.58 -3.19 -15.65
CA GLN A 36 -7.10 -3.41 -14.29
C GLN A 36 -6.85 -2.22 -13.34
N GLY A 37 -6.14 -1.20 -13.80
CA GLY A 37 -5.81 0.00 -13.03
C GLY A 37 -4.51 -0.12 -12.25
N TYR A 38 -4.42 0.62 -11.16
CA TYR A 38 -3.21 0.83 -10.38
C TYR A 38 -3.43 0.43 -8.94
N ASP A 39 -2.51 -0.34 -8.38
CA ASP A 39 -2.46 -0.62 -6.95
C ASP A 39 -1.50 0.36 -6.26
N LEU A 40 -1.96 0.92 -5.14
CA LEU A 40 -1.16 1.83 -4.31
C LEU A 40 -0.75 1.12 -3.03
N GLY A 41 0.55 1.19 -2.74
CA GLY A 41 1.17 0.55 -1.59
C GLY A 41 2.05 1.53 -0.83
N VAL A 42 1.94 1.52 0.50
CA VAL A 42 2.84 2.25 1.38
C VAL A 42 3.91 1.29 1.88
N GLU A 43 5.17 1.63 1.63
CA GLU A 43 6.31 0.91 2.19
C GLU A 43 6.36 1.11 3.71
N LEU A 44 6.41 -0.02 4.40
CA LEU A 44 6.62 -0.13 5.84
C LEU A 44 8.06 -0.62 6.09
N GLU A 45 8.42 -0.76 7.36
CA GLU A 45 9.71 -1.37 7.73
C GLU A 45 9.78 -2.85 7.32
N GLY A 46 10.98 -3.43 7.30
CA GLY A 46 11.15 -4.87 7.10
C GLY A 46 10.74 -5.39 5.70
N GLU A 47 10.86 -4.56 4.65
CA GLU A 47 10.46 -4.92 3.28
C GLU A 47 8.96 -5.27 3.13
N GLN A 48 8.12 -4.78 4.03
CA GLN A 48 6.67 -4.92 3.95
C GLN A 48 6.06 -3.74 3.20
N VAL A 49 4.97 -4.00 2.50
CA VAL A 49 4.17 -2.99 1.80
C VAL A 49 2.72 -3.18 2.19
N LEU A 50 2.12 -2.11 2.69
CA LEU A 50 0.68 -2.06 2.94
C LEU A 50 -0.01 -1.59 1.66
N LYS A 51 -0.72 -2.49 0.99
CA LYS A 51 -1.64 -2.12 -0.09
C LYS A 51 -2.80 -1.34 0.53
N VAL A 52 -2.92 -0.06 0.19
CA VAL A 52 -3.89 0.86 0.79
C VAL A 52 -5.10 1.12 -0.10
N ASP A 53 -4.94 1.03 -1.42
CA ASP A 53 -5.99 1.38 -2.37
C ASP A 53 -5.76 0.81 -3.77
N ARG A 54 -6.80 0.87 -4.61
CA ARG A 54 -6.74 0.62 -6.06
C ARG A 54 -7.43 1.77 -6.79
N ALA A 55 -6.78 2.31 -7.81
CA ALA A 55 -7.23 3.47 -8.55
C ALA A 55 -7.24 3.23 -10.06
N SER A 56 -8.15 3.90 -10.77
CA SER A 56 -8.14 3.97 -12.23
C SER A 56 -7.10 4.98 -12.73
N ALA A 57 -6.80 5.00 -14.02
CA ALA A 57 -5.85 5.95 -14.61
C ALA A 57 -6.25 7.43 -14.38
N ASP A 58 -7.54 7.74 -14.41
CA ASP A 58 -8.05 9.09 -14.12
C ASP A 58 -8.00 9.47 -12.63
N GLU A 59 -7.90 8.49 -11.72
CA GLU A 59 -7.92 8.73 -10.28
C GLU A 59 -6.51 8.67 -9.66
N ILE A 60 -5.54 8.08 -10.35
CA ILE A 60 -4.24 7.75 -9.77
C ILE A 60 -3.50 8.97 -9.24
N GLU A 61 -3.57 10.10 -9.94
CA GLU A 61 -2.90 11.34 -9.52
C GLU A 61 -3.45 11.86 -8.19
N ASP A 62 -4.78 11.90 -8.06
CA ASP A 62 -5.47 12.36 -6.85
C ASP A 62 -5.20 11.40 -5.67
N ARG A 63 -5.21 10.09 -5.94
CA ARG A 63 -4.92 9.06 -4.93
C ARG A 63 -3.48 9.11 -4.47
N VAL A 64 -2.53 9.28 -5.39
CA VAL A 64 -1.10 9.41 -5.07
C VAL A 64 -0.87 10.63 -4.17
N GLN A 65 -1.50 11.77 -4.44
CA GLN A 65 -1.42 12.94 -3.57
C GLN A 65 -2.06 12.71 -2.20
N TYR A 66 -3.27 12.14 -2.18
CA TYR A 66 -4.01 11.84 -0.96
C TYR A 66 -3.22 10.92 -0.01
N TRP A 67 -2.64 9.85 -0.54
CA TRP A 67 -1.86 8.87 0.22
C TRP A 67 -0.46 9.36 0.53
N GLY A 68 0.18 10.08 -0.39
CA GLY A 68 1.48 10.72 -0.18
C GLY A 68 1.48 11.61 1.07
N ALA A 69 0.44 12.43 1.24
CA ALA A 69 0.29 13.29 2.42
C ALA A 69 0.03 12.54 3.74
N ARG A 70 -0.30 11.24 3.68
CA ARG A 70 -0.64 10.38 4.83
C ARG A 70 0.39 9.30 5.12
N LEU A 71 1.49 9.25 4.35
CA LEU A 71 2.51 8.21 4.47
C LEU A 71 3.05 8.07 5.90
N GLU A 72 3.41 9.19 6.52
CA GLU A 72 3.96 9.17 7.88
C GLU A 72 2.94 8.67 8.92
N ASP A 73 1.67 9.03 8.76
CA ASP A 73 0.60 8.62 9.66
C ASP A 73 0.35 7.11 9.55
N ILE A 74 0.35 6.59 8.33
CA ILE A 74 0.20 5.15 8.06
C ILE A 74 1.37 4.36 8.61
N ARG A 75 2.61 4.82 8.38
CA ARG A 75 3.80 4.16 8.94
C ARG A 75 3.79 4.17 10.46
N LYS A 76 3.32 5.24 11.10
CA LYS A 76 3.14 5.28 12.57
C LYS A 76 2.07 4.29 13.03
N GLU A 77 0.93 4.22 12.36
CA GLU A 77 -0.15 3.31 12.75
C GLU A 77 0.21 1.83 12.53
N TYR A 78 0.82 1.49 11.39
CA TYR A 78 1.15 0.12 11.01
C TYR A 78 2.51 -0.36 11.52
N GLY A 79 3.52 0.52 11.60
CA GLY A 79 4.81 0.20 12.20
C GLY A 79 4.71 -0.08 13.71
N VAL A 80 3.71 0.48 14.40
CA VAL A 80 3.42 0.13 15.80
C VAL A 80 2.62 -1.17 15.93
N ARG A 81 1.81 -1.52 14.93
CA ARG A 81 0.97 -2.73 14.93
C ARG A 81 1.72 -4.03 14.59
N ASP A 82 2.78 -3.95 13.78
CA ASP A 82 3.58 -5.13 13.40
C ASP A 82 4.30 -5.77 14.61
N ASN A 83 4.42 -5.04 15.74
CA ASN A 83 4.98 -5.58 16.98
C ASN A 83 3.94 -6.18 17.97
N ARG A 84 2.61 -6.17 17.69
CA ARG A 84 1.60 -6.58 18.70
C ARG A 84 0.33 -7.28 18.22
N THR A 85 0.29 -7.84 17.01
CA THR A 85 -0.98 -8.43 16.51
C THR A 85 -0.89 -9.87 16.02
N ALA A 86 -0.02 -10.69 16.63
CA ALA A 86 -0.05 -12.15 16.49
C ALA A 86 -0.56 -12.90 17.75
N GLU A 87 -0.86 -12.22 18.86
CA GLU A 87 -1.13 -12.92 20.14
C GLU A 87 -2.56 -12.79 20.71
N PHE A 88 -3.51 -12.12 20.04
CA PHE A 88 -4.81 -11.80 20.66
C PHE A 88 -6.08 -12.22 19.91
N TYR A 89 -6.03 -13.31 19.12
CA TYR A 89 -7.24 -14.04 18.73
C TYR A 89 -7.05 -15.54 18.95
N GLY A 90 -7.27 -15.98 20.19
CA GLY A 90 -7.19 -17.37 20.60
C GLY A 90 -7.52 -17.55 22.08
N GLY A 91 -8.73 -17.17 22.47
CA GLY A 91 -9.32 -17.45 23.79
C GLY A 91 -10.69 -18.07 23.61
#